data_AF-A0A485LNP0-F1
#
_entry.id   AF-A0A485LNP0-F1
#
_cell.length_a   1.000
_cell.length_b   1.000
_cell.length_c   1.000
_cell.angle_alpha   90.00
_cell.angle_beta   90.00
_cell.angle_gamma   90.00
#
_symmetry.space_group_name_H-M   'P 1'
#
loop_
_entity.id
_entity.type
_entity.pdbx_description
1 polymer ?
#
loop_
_entity_poly.entity_id
_entity_poly.type
_entity_poly.pdbx_seq_one_letter_code
_entity_poly.pdbx_strand_id
1 'polypeptide(L)'
;MAPLPTPNDTKCPFAPAAIPARTLDIPCAYASSASASVKDTAKLTTSATLDNYSAYLGSLHRNSYASYIRLMELEKTWGLWSLQAETSMPFDPLPHLLQASPTIVAGSAPPAPLYRLAPAMTSIEICLRLACDFMEVNLPALDDATQPRCRAHRPYVDHHVRMDSLLRNLTAQLQMLRTVIELDCDDTDDTFQAKYLLTPRPSIDSLGRANEWWWKMEHPRVSPRAIAARVAAQVHAQFADLPFGLGLFASSSSSSTQLYLPYDQVVAPTFLRQHATENQTRFDEDHFFATVHQVCEAWCCVMERQLDAAQADIDALDVLFDDADTPRRLARIARRYRLCAQIWEYMIDHCTMLTEMDMADYHAFRLQLHGASGGQSVRMRQLRRRIFHLLPLIPAAFEAYVAPTYSPTSFDPAEWLDLLQLLAHVRVSETPETNATLVRHLQQLYAHHGTPACHVMNVVQAVQTLENAVRRFYFGHQYMAIMVLGGSNTGSDGLTVKMLERTWKDPKRYLSCEQAKTQLSDVMDALHLQQEPDGKGKLMQTLLQVYKDRRAAMSKDGGMAGQCRAKKMTA
;
A
#
# COMPACT_ATOMS: atom_id res chain seq x y z
N MET A 1 35.99 6.12 71.84
CA MET A 1 35.88 5.32 70.60
C MET A 1 35.25 6.20 69.54
N ALA A 2 36.03 6.58 68.54
CA ALA A 2 35.67 7.56 67.53
C ALA A 2 34.61 7.01 66.54
N PRO A 3 33.68 7.83 66.04
CA PRO A 3 32.75 7.44 64.99
C PRO A 3 33.42 7.47 63.60
N LEU A 4 33.03 6.50 62.77
CA LEU A 4 33.49 6.33 61.38
C LEU A 4 32.89 7.38 60.44
N PRO A 5 33.59 7.75 59.34
CA PRO A 5 33.20 8.82 58.42
C PRO A 5 32.18 8.38 57.35
N THR A 6 31.42 9.35 56.86
CA THR A 6 30.50 9.26 55.72
C THR A 6 31.24 9.11 54.38
N PRO A 7 30.73 8.35 53.39
CA PRO A 7 31.31 8.31 52.05
C PRO A 7 30.78 9.45 51.18
N ASN A 8 31.72 10.25 50.66
CA ASN A 8 31.56 11.16 49.53
C ASN A 8 31.46 10.40 48.20
N ASP A 9 30.72 11.03 47.27
CA ASP A 9 30.90 11.07 45.81
C ASP A 9 31.74 9.97 45.13
N THR A 10 31.06 9.07 44.42
CA THR A 10 31.60 8.43 43.22
C THR A 10 30.61 8.59 42.05
N LYS A 11 30.92 9.56 41.16
CA LYS A 11 30.29 9.68 39.84
C LYS A 11 30.69 8.49 38.96
N CYS A 12 29.71 7.90 38.29
CA CYS A 12 29.92 6.85 37.28
C CYS A 12 30.76 7.40 36.11
N PRO A 13 31.88 6.76 35.73
CA PRO A 13 32.75 7.21 34.64
C PRO A 13 32.15 7.02 33.23
N PHE A 14 30.92 6.51 33.10
CA PHE A 14 30.23 6.28 31.83
C PHE A 14 28.94 7.09 31.65
N ALA A 15 28.68 8.10 32.50
CA ALA A 15 27.57 9.01 32.26
C ALA A 15 27.92 9.95 31.09
N PRO A 16 27.24 9.87 29.93
CA PRO A 16 27.46 10.85 28.87
C PRO A 16 27.06 12.23 29.39
N ALA A 17 27.95 13.21 29.20
CA ALA A 17 27.72 14.59 29.56
C ALA A 17 26.37 15.06 29.00
N ALA A 18 25.56 15.71 29.85
CA ALA A 18 24.28 16.27 29.44
C ALA A 18 24.51 17.26 28.28
N ILE A 19 24.14 16.83 27.07
CA ILE A 19 24.12 17.71 25.90
C ILE A 19 22.91 18.63 26.11
N PRO A 20 23.09 19.96 26.08
CA PRO A 20 21.97 20.88 26.22
C PRO A 20 20.97 20.61 25.10
N ALA A 21 19.69 20.45 25.46
CA ALA A 21 18.60 20.29 24.53
C ALA A 21 18.51 21.51 23.61
N ARG A 22 19.26 21.49 22.51
CA ARG A 22 18.99 22.33 21.35
C ARG A 22 17.80 21.69 20.64
N THR A 23 16.62 22.21 20.91
CA THR A 23 15.51 22.19 19.95
C THR A 23 16.03 22.76 18.63
N LEU A 24 16.40 21.88 17.72
CA LEU A 24 16.58 22.23 16.32
C LEU A 24 15.18 22.50 15.76
N ASP A 25 14.72 23.74 15.94
CA ASP A 25 13.69 24.33 15.09
C ASP A 25 14.27 24.39 13.68
N ILE A 26 14.04 23.32 12.91
CA ILE A 26 14.27 23.34 11.47
C ILE A 26 13.18 24.26 10.91
N PRO A 27 13.52 25.44 10.37
CA PRO A 27 12.53 26.34 9.81
C PRO A 27 11.91 25.64 8.60
N CYS A 28 10.67 25.20 8.77
CA CYS A 28 9.89 24.62 7.71
C CYS A 28 9.55 25.74 6.73
N ALA A 29 10.02 25.66 5.49
CA ALA A 29 9.64 26.58 4.41
C ALA A 29 8.11 26.54 4.10
N TYR A 30 7.38 25.58 4.69
CA TYR A 30 5.91 25.51 4.71
C TYR A 30 5.27 26.00 6.02
N ALA A 31 6.03 26.27 7.09
CA ALA A 31 5.51 26.96 8.27
C ALA A 31 5.44 28.48 8.06
N SER A 32 6.26 29.03 7.15
CA SER A 32 6.23 30.45 6.79
C SER A 32 5.02 30.88 5.95
N SER A 33 4.12 29.96 5.58
CA SER A 33 2.80 30.30 5.01
C SER A 33 1.65 30.18 6.02
N ALA A 34 1.94 29.89 7.29
CA ALA A 34 0.95 29.87 8.37
C ALA A 34 0.55 31.27 8.87
N SER A 35 1.06 32.35 8.28
CA SER A 35 0.67 33.72 8.58
C SER A 35 -0.09 34.36 7.42
N ALA A 36 -1.32 33.91 7.17
CA ALA A 36 -2.47 34.73 6.75
C ALA A 36 -3.62 33.83 6.25
N SER A 37 -4.80 34.03 6.83
CA SER A 37 -6.06 33.29 6.65
C SER A 37 -6.11 31.92 7.33
N VAL A 38 -7.06 31.81 8.26
CA VAL A 38 -7.62 30.57 8.78
C VAL A 38 -8.15 29.78 7.58
N LYS A 39 -7.31 28.92 6.98
CA LYS A 39 -7.77 27.98 5.96
C LYS A 39 -8.54 26.88 6.67
N ASP A 40 -9.80 26.82 6.29
CA ASP A 40 -10.83 25.88 6.68
C ASP A 40 -10.28 24.46 6.91
N THR A 41 -10.29 24.00 8.17
CA THR A 41 -9.93 22.61 8.51
C THR A 41 -10.89 21.60 7.89
N ALA A 42 -12.08 22.02 7.45
CA ALA A 42 -13.00 21.21 6.66
C ALA A 42 -12.47 20.91 5.25
N LYS A 43 -11.50 21.70 4.75
CA LYS A 43 -10.88 21.59 3.41
C LYS A 43 -9.38 21.31 3.45
N LEU A 44 -8.93 20.48 4.40
CA LEU A 44 -7.80 19.59 4.10
C LEU A 44 -8.30 18.56 3.07
N THR A 45 -8.59 19.04 1.86
CA THR A 45 -9.08 18.23 0.75
C THR A 45 -8.06 17.13 0.54
N THR A 46 -8.58 15.92 0.43
CA THR A 46 -7.75 14.73 0.43
C THR A 46 -6.98 14.61 -0.89
N SER A 47 -7.39 15.30 -1.95
CA SER A 47 -6.59 15.53 -3.16
C SER A 47 -5.59 16.67 -2.96
N ALA A 48 -4.36 16.48 -3.43
CA ALA A 48 -3.56 17.61 -3.84
C ALA A 48 -4.39 18.33 -4.92
N THR A 49 -4.89 19.53 -4.62
CA THR A 49 -5.35 20.42 -5.69
C THR A 49 -4.25 20.48 -6.76
N LEU A 50 -4.60 20.67 -8.03
CA LEU A 50 -3.59 20.75 -9.11
C LEU A 50 -2.45 21.73 -8.76
N ASP A 51 -2.74 22.78 -8.00
CA ASP A 51 -1.75 23.72 -7.44
C ASP A 51 -0.81 23.07 -6.41
N ASN A 52 -1.33 22.25 -5.49
CA ASN A 52 -0.53 21.49 -4.53
C ASN A 52 0.29 20.39 -5.23
N TYR A 53 -0.23 19.78 -6.29
CA TYR A 53 0.49 18.80 -7.11
C TYR A 53 1.60 19.47 -7.94
N SER A 54 1.34 20.65 -8.51
CA SER A 54 2.35 21.48 -9.18
C SER A 54 3.46 21.92 -8.23
N ALA A 55 3.11 22.37 -7.02
CA ALA A 55 4.08 22.68 -5.97
C ALA A 55 4.87 21.43 -5.52
N TYR A 56 4.23 20.26 -5.48
CA TYR A 56 4.86 18.98 -5.22
C TYR A 56 5.90 18.65 -6.30
N LEU A 57 5.52 18.64 -7.59
CA LEU A 57 6.43 18.41 -8.71
C LEU A 57 7.58 19.43 -8.71
N GLY A 58 7.26 20.70 -8.45
CA GLY A 58 8.23 21.78 -8.30
C GLY A 58 9.17 21.61 -7.09
N SER A 59 8.86 20.74 -6.13
CA SER A 59 9.76 20.45 -5.00
C SER A 59 10.67 19.23 -5.23
N LEU A 60 10.33 18.36 -6.19
CA LEU A 60 11.03 17.08 -6.41
C LEU A 60 12.51 17.27 -6.77
N HIS A 61 12.83 18.26 -7.60
CA HIS A 61 14.21 18.53 -8.03
C HIS A 61 15.16 18.95 -6.89
N ARG A 62 14.61 19.37 -5.73
CA ARG A 62 15.40 19.74 -4.54
C ARG A 62 15.43 18.63 -3.50
N ASN A 63 14.68 17.55 -3.73
CA ASN A 63 14.56 16.44 -2.83
C ASN A 63 15.60 15.37 -3.23
N SER A 64 16.60 15.17 -2.38
CA SER A 64 17.69 14.22 -2.60
C SER A 64 17.19 12.78 -2.77
N TYR A 65 16.19 12.36 -1.99
CA TYR A 65 15.55 11.06 -2.15
C TYR A 65 14.84 10.93 -3.51
N ALA A 66 14.00 11.92 -3.87
CA ALA A 66 13.28 11.90 -5.15
C ALA A 66 14.22 11.89 -6.36
N SER A 67 15.31 12.66 -6.27
CA SER A 67 16.35 12.70 -7.30
C SER A 67 17.08 11.36 -7.40
N TYR A 68 17.36 10.73 -6.26
CA TYR A 68 18.02 9.43 -6.20
C TYR A 68 17.21 8.33 -6.88
N ILE A 69 15.91 8.20 -6.54
CA ILE A 69 15.05 7.16 -7.12
C ILE A 69 14.48 7.52 -8.48
N ARG A 70 14.87 8.66 -9.08
CA ARG A 70 14.34 9.15 -10.38
C ARG A 70 12.82 9.35 -10.39
N LEU A 71 12.29 9.92 -9.30
CA LEU A 71 10.84 10.11 -9.16
C LEU A 71 10.30 11.06 -10.24
N MET A 72 11.08 12.05 -10.68
CA MET A 72 10.66 12.95 -11.77
C MET A 72 10.45 12.20 -13.08
N GLU A 73 11.32 11.26 -13.41
CA GLU A 73 11.19 10.40 -14.59
C GLU A 73 9.96 9.49 -14.47
N LEU A 74 9.67 8.98 -13.28
CA LEU A 74 8.46 8.18 -13.04
C LEU A 74 7.17 9.00 -13.19
N GLU A 75 7.12 10.24 -12.69
CA GLU A 75 5.96 11.13 -12.86
C GLU A 75 5.67 11.44 -14.34
N LYS A 76 6.69 11.42 -15.20
CA LYS A 76 6.52 11.59 -16.66
C LYS A 76 5.76 10.43 -17.31
N THR A 77 5.83 9.22 -16.79
CA THR A 77 5.01 8.12 -17.31
C THR A 77 3.66 8.11 -16.61
N TRP A 78 3.62 8.34 -15.30
CA TRP A 78 2.38 8.28 -14.52
C TRP A 78 1.40 9.42 -14.83
N GLY A 79 1.91 10.58 -15.26
CA GLY A 79 1.08 11.69 -15.73
C GLY A 79 0.53 11.49 -17.15
N LEU A 80 0.86 10.37 -17.81
CA LEU A 80 0.42 10.05 -19.17
C LEU A 80 0.79 11.17 -20.16
N TRP A 81 1.98 11.73 -20.01
CA TRP A 81 2.41 12.90 -20.78
C TRP A 81 2.53 12.61 -22.28
N SER A 82 2.85 11.37 -22.65
CA SER A 82 2.78 10.85 -24.03
C SER A 82 1.38 10.95 -24.66
N LEU A 83 0.33 11.03 -23.83
CA LEU A 83 -1.08 11.07 -24.23
C LEU A 83 -1.70 12.49 -24.19
N GLN A 84 -1.07 13.48 -23.52
CA GLN A 84 -1.64 14.82 -23.25
C GLN A 84 -1.27 15.91 -24.28
N ALA A 85 -0.77 15.53 -25.47
CA ALA A 85 -0.17 16.39 -26.50
C ALA A 85 -0.64 17.87 -26.56
N GLU A 86 0.28 18.80 -26.24
CA GLU A 86 0.61 20.04 -26.97
C GLU A 86 1.70 20.88 -26.27
N THR A 87 1.82 20.81 -24.94
CA THR A 87 2.80 21.59 -24.16
C THR A 87 3.89 20.72 -23.55
N SER A 88 5.14 21.22 -23.57
CA SER A 88 6.23 20.62 -22.81
C SER A 88 5.89 20.53 -21.33
N MET A 89 6.19 19.39 -20.73
CA MET A 89 6.16 19.15 -19.28
C MET A 89 6.71 20.37 -18.50
N PRO A 90 6.02 20.83 -17.44
CA PRO A 90 6.57 21.88 -16.58
C PRO A 90 7.95 21.42 -16.08
N PHE A 91 8.98 22.20 -16.41
CA PHE A 91 10.37 21.95 -16.01
C PHE A 91 11.02 20.70 -16.62
N ASP A 92 10.62 20.27 -17.82
CA ASP A 92 11.32 19.19 -18.53
C ASP A 92 12.67 19.66 -19.10
N PRO A 93 13.81 19.14 -18.62
CA PRO A 93 15.09 19.36 -19.32
C PRO A 93 15.19 18.56 -20.62
N LEU A 94 14.29 17.60 -20.86
CA LEU A 94 14.32 16.62 -21.96
C LEU A 94 12.94 16.48 -22.67
N PRO A 95 12.34 17.59 -23.15
CA PRO A 95 10.96 17.62 -23.68
C PRO A 95 10.72 16.79 -24.95
N HIS A 96 11.77 16.20 -25.52
CA HIS A 96 11.72 15.45 -26.79
C HIS A 96 11.72 13.92 -26.61
N LEU A 97 11.89 13.41 -25.39
CA LEU A 97 12.08 11.96 -25.16
C LEU A 97 10.78 11.17 -25.09
N LEU A 98 9.68 11.78 -24.64
CA LEU A 98 8.34 11.19 -24.72
C LEU A 98 7.58 11.90 -25.84
N GLN A 99 7.57 11.29 -27.03
CA GLN A 99 6.85 11.84 -28.18
C GLN A 99 5.35 11.65 -27.99
N ALA A 100 4.58 12.68 -28.38
CA ALA A 100 3.13 12.64 -28.37
C ALA A 100 2.62 11.52 -29.28
N SER A 101 1.67 10.72 -28.77
CA SER A 101 0.96 9.73 -29.58
C SER A 101 0.06 10.44 -30.60
N PRO A 102 0.16 10.14 -31.91
CA PRO A 102 -0.71 10.74 -32.94
C PRO A 102 -2.18 10.29 -32.83
N THR A 103 -2.47 9.36 -31.91
CA THR A 103 -3.75 8.65 -31.82
C THR A 103 -4.79 9.36 -30.94
N ILE A 104 -4.37 10.34 -30.13
CA ILE A 104 -5.28 11.11 -29.27
C ILE A 104 -5.42 12.51 -29.83
N VAL A 105 -6.66 13.01 -29.88
CA VAL A 105 -6.95 14.39 -30.30
C VAL A 105 -6.24 15.34 -29.35
N ALA A 106 -5.39 16.21 -29.90
CA ALA A 106 -4.68 17.24 -29.14
C ALA A 106 -5.67 18.01 -28.24
N GLY A 107 -5.34 18.12 -26.95
CA GLY A 107 -6.17 18.84 -25.96
C GLY A 107 -7.17 18.01 -25.14
N SER A 108 -7.38 16.71 -25.39
CA SER A 108 -8.23 15.88 -24.51
C SER A 108 -7.43 15.21 -23.38
N ALA A 109 -7.83 15.42 -22.13
CA ALA A 109 -7.21 14.74 -20.98
C ALA A 109 -7.41 13.21 -21.06
N PRO A 110 -6.40 12.40 -20.69
CA PRO A 110 -6.52 10.96 -20.70
C PRO A 110 -7.64 10.50 -19.74
N PRO A 111 -8.32 9.37 -20.04
CA PRO A 111 -9.36 8.85 -19.18
C PRO A 111 -8.87 8.62 -17.74
N ALA A 112 -9.69 9.03 -16.76
CA ALA A 112 -9.35 8.91 -15.36
C ALA A 112 -9.03 7.46 -14.90
N PRO A 113 -9.71 6.40 -15.39
CA PRO A 113 -9.33 5.02 -15.08
C PRO A 113 -7.92 4.65 -15.55
N LEU A 114 -7.56 5.03 -16.80
CA LEU A 114 -6.23 4.78 -17.33
C LEU A 114 -5.15 5.53 -16.54
N TYR A 115 -5.44 6.78 -16.15
CA TYR A 115 -4.58 7.55 -15.24
C TYR A 115 -4.36 6.79 -13.93
N ARG A 116 -5.40 6.25 -13.28
CA ARG A 116 -5.24 5.47 -12.04
C ARG A 116 -4.40 4.20 -12.19
N LEU A 117 -4.41 3.57 -13.37
CA LEU A 117 -3.64 2.34 -13.65
C LEU A 117 -2.17 2.57 -13.96
N ALA A 118 -1.81 3.71 -14.55
CA ALA A 118 -0.46 3.99 -15.05
C ALA A 118 0.69 3.65 -14.07
N PRO A 119 0.66 4.07 -12.79
CA PRO A 119 1.71 3.72 -11.84
C PRO A 119 1.77 2.22 -11.51
N ALA A 120 0.63 1.53 -11.40
CA ALA A 120 0.61 0.08 -11.18
C ALA A 120 1.20 -0.68 -12.38
N MET A 121 0.87 -0.27 -13.61
CA MET A 121 1.44 -0.85 -14.83
C MET A 121 2.96 -0.59 -14.92
N THR A 122 3.39 0.62 -14.54
CA THR A 122 4.81 1.00 -14.47
C THR A 122 5.56 0.14 -13.44
N SER A 123 4.97 -0.10 -12.29
CA SER A 123 5.55 -0.96 -11.25
C SER A 123 5.80 -2.39 -11.75
N ILE A 124 4.89 -2.92 -12.57
CA ILE A 124 5.08 -4.24 -13.20
C ILE A 124 6.31 -4.24 -14.12
N GLU A 125 6.48 -3.22 -14.97
CA GLU A 125 7.66 -3.12 -15.85
C GLU A 125 8.95 -3.00 -15.04
N ILE A 126 8.94 -2.22 -13.95
CA ILE A 126 10.07 -2.09 -13.04
C ILE A 126 10.42 -3.43 -12.37
N CYS A 127 9.41 -4.24 -12.01
CA CYS A 127 9.63 -5.60 -11.53
C CYS A 127 10.17 -6.54 -12.61
N LEU A 128 9.76 -6.40 -13.88
CA LEU A 128 10.35 -7.17 -14.98
C LEU A 128 11.82 -6.80 -15.19
N ARG A 129 12.17 -5.51 -14.99
CA ARG A 129 13.56 -5.05 -15.00
C ARG A 129 14.38 -5.69 -13.90
N LEU A 130 13.83 -5.76 -12.68
CA LEU A 130 14.46 -6.45 -11.56
C LEU A 130 14.60 -7.97 -11.81
N ALA A 131 13.63 -8.59 -12.49
CA ALA A 131 13.71 -9.99 -12.87
C ALA A 131 14.87 -10.23 -13.85
N CYS A 132 15.05 -9.34 -14.83
CA CYS A 132 16.20 -9.39 -15.74
C CYS A 132 17.53 -9.28 -14.98
N ASP A 133 17.64 -8.34 -14.04
CA ASP A 133 18.83 -8.21 -13.19
C ASP A 133 19.13 -9.49 -12.40
N PHE A 134 18.12 -10.10 -11.75
CA PHE A 134 18.30 -11.37 -11.01
C PHE A 134 18.66 -12.56 -11.89
N MET A 135 18.36 -12.51 -13.19
CA MET A 135 18.79 -13.49 -14.19
C MET A 135 20.16 -13.14 -14.81
N GLU A 136 20.89 -12.19 -14.23
CA GLU A 136 22.20 -11.73 -14.70
C GLU A 136 22.16 -11.10 -16.10
N VAL A 137 21.00 -10.59 -16.53
CA VAL A 137 20.87 -9.85 -17.79
C VAL A 137 21.46 -8.46 -17.60
N ASN A 138 22.43 -8.09 -18.43
CA ASN A 138 22.96 -6.74 -18.43
C ASN A 138 21.96 -5.79 -19.11
N LEU A 139 21.24 -5.00 -18.32
CA LEU A 139 20.17 -4.11 -18.81
C LEU A 139 20.62 -3.17 -19.96
N PRO A 140 21.81 -2.53 -19.92
CA PRO A 140 22.35 -1.80 -21.07
C PRO A 140 22.42 -2.59 -22.38
N ALA A 141 22.63 -3.91 -22.34
CA ALA A 141 22.71 -4.76 -23.53
C ALA A 141 21.35 -5.00 -24.21
N LEU A 142 20.26 -4.57 -23.58
CA LEU A 142 18.93 -4.59 -24.18
C LEU A 142 18.77 -3.52 -25.26
N ASP A 143 19.40 -2.36 -25.06
CA ASP A 143 19.31 -1.21 -25.97
C ASP A 143 20.60 -1.02 -26.81
N ASP A 144 21.76 -1.50 -26.32
CA ASP A 144 23.05 -1.44 -27.00
C ASP A 144 23.66 -2.84 -27.16
N ALA A 145 23.56 -3.41 -28.36
CA ALA A 145 24.07 -4.74 -28.67
C ALA A 145 25.60 -4.90 -28.54
N THR A 146 26.34 -3.80 -28.37
CA THR A 146 27.80 -3.83 -28.13
C THR A 146 28.14 -4.13 -26.67
N GLN A 147 27.20 -3.95 -25.74
CA GLN A 147 27.38 -4.26 -24.34
C GLN A 147 27.39 -5.78 -24.10
N PRO A 148 28.13 -6.27 -23.09
CA PRO A 148 28.08 -7.69 -22.73
C PRO A 148 26.66 -8.05 -22.32
N ARG A 149 26.12 -9.18 -22.81
CA ARG A 149 24.73 -9.60 -22.51
C ARG A 149 24.49 -9.96 -21.06
N CYS A 150 25.52 -10.41 -20.37
CA CYS A 150 25.42 -10.87 -18.99
C CYS A 150 26.23 -9.97 -18.05
N ARG A 151 25.72 -9.78 -16.84
CA ARG A 151 26.41 -9.14 -15.71
C ARG A 151 26.47 -10.16 -14.57
N ALA A 152 27.66 -10.44 -14.06
CA ALA A 152 27.81 -11.32 -12.92
C ALA A 152 27.37 -10.61 -11.63
N HIS A 153 26.55 -11.28 -10.82
CA HIS A 153 26.28 -10.87 -9.44
C HIS A 153 27.35 -11.38 -8.48
N ARG A 154 27.33 -10.88 -7.24
CA ARG A 154 28.21 -11.36 -6.18
C ARG A 154 27.90 -12.83 -5.83
N PRO A 155 28.89 -13.63 -5.40
CA PRO A 155 28.68 -15.06 -5.11
C PRO A 155 27.63 -15.34 -4.02
N TYR A 156 27.43 -14.39 -3.09
CA TYR A 156 26.48 -14.51 -1.98
C TYR A 156 25.02 -14.28 -2.39
N VAL A 157 24.76 -13.78 -3.60
CA VAL A 157 23.39 -13.52 -4.07
C VAL A 157 22.69 -14.84 -4.36
N ASP A 158 21.66 -15.14 -3.59
CA ASP A 158 20.75 -16.26 -3.87
C ASP A 158 19.67 -15.82 -4.87
N HIS A 159 19.91 -16.14 -6.14
CA HIS A 159 19.01 -15.80 -7.24
C HIS A 159 17.64 -16.47 -7.09
N HIS A 160 17.55 -17.66 -6.47
CA HIS A 160 16.26 -18.33 -6.28
C HIS A 160 15.40 -17.59 -5.26
N VAL A 161 15.98 -17.24 -4.11
CA VAL A 161 15.25 -16.52 -3.05
C VAL A 161 14.78 -15.15 -3.53
N ARG A 162 15.66 -14.40 -4.22
CA ARG A 162 15.32 -13.11 -4.81
C ARG A 162 14.22 -13.24 -5.88
N MET A 163 14.32 -14.25 -6.76
CA MET A 163 13.32 -14.50 -7.81
C MET A 163 11.97 -14.97 -7.25
N ASP A 164 11.95 -15.86 -6.26
CA ASP A 164 10.70 -16.33 -5.65
C ASP A 164 9.99 -15.19 -4.93
N SER A 165 10.73 -14.31 -4.25
CA SER A 165 10.17 -13.10 -3.64
C SER A 165 9.61 -12.15 -4.70
N LEU A 166 10.32 -11.96 -5.82
CA LEU A 166 9.84 -11.15 -6.94
C LEU A 166 8.56 -11.70 -7.54
N LEU A 167 8.45 -13.02 -7.75
CA LEU A 167 7.27 -13.65 -8.34
C LEU A 167 6.05 -13.60 -7.41
N ARG A 168 6.25 -13.75 -6.09
CA ARG A 168 5.19 -13.51 -5.11
C ARG A 168 4.69 -12.06 -5.18
N ASN A 169 5.62 -11.10 -5.21
CA ASN A 169 5.29 -9.68 -5.30
C ASN A 169 4.60 -9.33 -6.61
N LEU A 170 5.03 -9.89 -7.74
CA LEU A 170 4.40 -9.66 -9.03
C LEU A 170 2.97 -10.22 -9.08
N THR A 171 2.73 -11.38 -8.45
CA THR A 171 1.39 -11.96 -8.31
C THR A 171 0.46 -11.01 -7.57
N ALA A 172 0.91 -10.50 -6.41
CA ALA A 172 0.14 -9.55 -5.62
C ALA A 172 -0.15 -8.25 -6.40
N GLN A 173 0.84 -7.74 -7.13
CA GLN A 173 0.68 -6.55 -7.98
C GLN A 173 -0.36 -6.74 -9.10
N LEU A 174 -0.32 -7.88 -9.79
CA LEU A 174 -1.29 -8.18 -10.85
C LEU A 174 -2.71 -8.32 -10.29
N GLN A 175 -2.86 -8.93 -9.10
CA GLN A 175 -4.15 -9.01 -8.41
C GLN A 175 -4.66 -7.61 -8.01
N MET A 176 -3.81 -6.75 -7.44
CA MET A 176 -4.19 -5.38 -7.08
C MET A 176 -4.51 -4.53 -8.32
N LEU A 177 -3.75 -4.68 -9.40
CA LEU A 177 -4.05 -4.03 -10.69
C LEU A 177 -5.44 -4.44 -11.18
N ARG A 178 -5.77 -5.74 -11.11
CA ARG A 178 -7.10 -6.25 -11.45
C ARG A 178 -8.18 -5.61 -10.57
N THR A 179 -7.96 -5.51 -9.27
CA THR A 179 -8.90 -4.82 -8.35
C THR A 179 -9.09 -3.35 -8.73
N VAL A 180 -8.05 -2.62 -9.16
CA VAL A 180 -8.19 -1.24 -9.68
C VAL A 180 -9.12 -1.20 -10.89
N ILE A 181 -8.96 -2.13 -11.85
CA ILE A 181 -9.81 -2.21 -13.04
C ILE A 181 -11.28 -2.41 -12.62
N GLU A 182 -11.55 -3.35 -11.73
CA GLU A 182 -12.91 -3.64 -11.25
C GLU A 182 -13.57 -2.43 -10.58
N LEU A 183 -12.84 -1.73 -9.71
CA LEU A 183 -13.33 -0.52 -9.03
C LEU A 183 -13.80 0.58 -9.98
N ASP A 184 -13.22 0.64 -11.18
CA ASP A 184 -13.54 1.65 -12.20
C ASP A 184 -14.55 1.14 -13.24
N CYS A 185 -14.90 -0.15 -13.20
CA CYS A 185 -15.83 -0.80 -14.13
C CYS A 185 -17.17 -1.17 -13.49
N ASP A 186 -17.36 -0.95 -12.19
CA ASP A 186 -18.64 -1.12 -11.47
C ASP A 186 -19.77 -0.15 -11.95
N ASP A 187 -19.54 0.70 -12.96
CA ASP A 187 -20.55 1.58 -13.58
C ASP A 187 -21.09 0.94 -14.89
N THR A 188 -22.41 0.83 -15.03
CA THR A 188 -23.11 0.01 -16.05
C THR A 188 -23.04 0.51 -17.49
N ASP A 189 -22.59 1.74 -17.74
CA ASP A 189 -22.94 2.45 -18.98
C ASP A 189 -21.77 2.75 -19.94
N ASP A 190 -20.53 2.40 -19.61
CA ASP A 190 -19.37 2.75 -20.43
C ASP A 190 -18.65 1.54 -21.05
N THR A 191 -18.39 1.62 -22.36
CA THR A 191 -17.54 0.64 -23.04
C THR A 191 -16.10 0.73 -22.51
N PHE A 192 -15.51 -0.40 -22.11
CA PHE A 192 -14.11 -0.50 -21.64
C PHE A 192 -13.11 0.18 -22.58
N GLN A 193 -13.41 0.20 -23.88
CA GLN A 193 -12.60 0.82 -24.90
C GLN A 193 -12.40 2.33 -24.67
N ALA A 194 -13.44 3.05 -24.26
CA ALA A 194 -13.35 4.48 -23.94
C ALA A 194 -12.61 4.74 -22.63
N LYS A 195 -12.86 3.91 -21.60
CA LYS A 195 -12.23 4.04 -20.27
C LYS A 195 -10.72 3.79 -20.27
N TYR A 196 -10.24 2.91 -21.14
CA TYR A 196 -8.85 2.45 -21.12
C TYR A 196 -8.06 2.64 -22.42
N LEU A 197 -8.67 3.25 -23.44
CA LEU A 197 -8.04 3.47 -24.75
C LEU A 197 -7.45 2.18 -25.33
N LEU A 198 -8.25 1.12 -25.32
CA LEU A 198 -7.80 -0.22 -25.69
C LEU A 198 -7.26 -0.26 -27.13
N THR A 199 -6.18 -1.02 -27.32
CA THR A 199 -5.47 -1.18 -28.60
C THR A 199 -5.45 -2.65 -29.04
N PRO A 200 -5.50 -2.95 -30.35
CA PRO A 200 -5.32 -4.32 -30.85
C PRO A 200 -3.87 -4.80 -30.81
N ARG A 201 -2.91 -3.92 -30.49
CA ARG A 201 -1.48 -4.24 -30.51
C ARG A 201 -0.97 -4.51 -29.09
N PRO A 202 -0.33 -5.67 -28.83
CA PRO A 202 0.39 -5.86 -27.58
C PRO A 202 1.62 -4.96 -27.50
N SER A 203 2.22 -4.87 -26.33
CA SER A 203 3.47 -4.14 -26.12
C SER A 203 4.60 -4.70 -26.98
N ILE A 204 5.31 -3.80 -27.65
CA ILE A 204 6.54 -4.11 -28.40
C ILE A 204 7.79 -3.57 -27.71
N ASP A 205 7.66 -2.74 -26.68
CA ASP A 205 8.81 -2.14 -25.99
C ASP A 205 9.05 -2.72 -24.60
N SER A 206 8.08 -3.42 -24.02
CA SER A 206 8.19 -4.01 -22.68
C SER A 206 9.18 -5.17 -22.61
N LEU A 207 9.79 -5.34 -21.43
CA LEU A 207 10.51 -6.55 -21.05
C LEU A 207 9.65 -7.82 -21.07
N GLY A 208 8.31 -7.69 -21.07
CA GLY A 208 7.32 -8.76 -21.14
C GLY A 208 7.18 -9.43 -22.52
N ARG A 209 8.11 -9.22 -23.44
CA ARG A 209 8.15 -9.89 -24.75
C ARG A 209 8.71 -11.31 -24.61
N ALA A 210 7.83 -12.31 -24.55
CA ALA A 210 8.19 -13.71 -24.26
C ALA A 210 9.28 -14.32 -25.17
N ASN A 211 9.44 -13.81 -26.39
CA ASN A 211 10.33 -14.37 -27.41
C ASN A 211 11.73 -13.72 -27.44
N GLU A 212 12.04 -12.85 -26.50
CA GLU A 212 13.32 -12.14 -26.48
C GLU A 212 14.48 -12.98 -25.94
N TRP A 213 15.70 -12.57 -26.29
CA TRP A 213 16.90 -13.34 -25.99
C TRP A 213 17.13 -13.47 -24.47
N TRP A 214 16.75 -12.48 -23.68
CA TRP A 214 16.89 -12.50 -22.22
C TRP A 214 16.00 -13.55 -21.52
N TRP A 215 14.90 -13.96 -22.16
CA TRP A 215 14.08 -15.09 -21.67
C TRP A 215 14.53 -16.45 -22.19
N LYS A 216 15.46 -16.47 -23.15
CA LYS A 216 15.96 -17.68 -23.82
C LYS A 216 17.39 -18.03 -23.44
N MET A 217 18.09 -17.15 -22.73
CA MET A 217 19.46 -17.40 -22.31
C MET A 217 19.54 -18.57 -21.31
N GLU A 218 20.65 -19.29 -21.37
CA GLU A 218 21.00 -20.29 -20.37
C GLU A 218 21.62 -19.58 -19.16
N HIS A 219 21.11 -19.87 -17.97
CA HIS A 219 21.65 -19.37 -16.72
C HIS A 219 21.91 -20.55 -15.77
N PRO A 220 23.05 -20.59 -15.05
CA PRO A 220 23.47 -21.77 -14.30
C PRO A 220 22.56 -22.08 -13.09
N ARG A 221 21.86 -21.08 -12.56
CA ARG A 221 21.05 -21.20 -11.34
C ARG A 221 19.54 -21.10 -11.58
N VAL A 222 19.10 -20.32 -12.56
CA VAL A 222 17.67 -20.06 -12.78
C VAL A 222 17.34 -20.36 -14.24
N SER A 223 16.07 -20.67 -14.53
CA SER A 223 15.61 -20.87 -15.91
C SER A 223 14.78 -19.66 -16.34
N PRO A 224 15.36 -18.69 -17.10
CA PRO A 224 14.63 -17.54 -17.61
C PRO A 224 13.37 -17.92 -18.38
N ARG A 225 13.43 -19.01 -19.15
CA ARG A 225 12.27 -19.53 -19.89
C ARG A 225 11.15 -20.00 -18.96
N ALA A 226 11.49 -20.69 -17.87
CA ALA A 226 10.49 -21.12 -16.89
C ALA A 226 9.90 -19.92 -16.12
N ILE A 227 10.73 -18.92 -15.82
CA ILE A 227 10.28 -17.68 -15.19
C ILE A 227 9.31 -16.94 -16.11
N ALA A 228 9.67 -16.72 -17.38
CA ALA A 228 8.80 -16.08 -18.37
C ALA A 228 7.45 -16.80 -18.49
N ALA A 229 7.45 -18.14 -18.54
CA ALA A 229 6.24 -18.93 -18.61
C ALA A 229 5.36 -18.78 -17.35
N ARG A 230 5.97 -18.74 -16.16
CA ARG A 230 5.25 -18.49 -14.89
C ARG A 230 4.62 -17.10 -14.87
N VAL A 231 5.37 -16.06 -15.26
CA VAL A 231 4.87 -14.69 -15.31
C VAL A 231 3.74 -14.55 -16.33
N ALA A 232 3.91 -15.11 -17.53
CA ALA A 232 2.87 -15.11 -18.57
C ALA A 232 1.59 -15.77 -18.05
N ALA A 233 1.69 -16.94 -17.41
CA ALA A 233 0.53 -17.62 -16.83
C ALA A 233 -0.19 -16.77 -15.77
N GLN A 234 0.56 -16.06 -14.92
CA GLN A 234 -0.02 -15.14 -13.93
C GLN A 234 -0.72 -13.96 -14.58
N VAL A 235 -0.11 -13.32 -15.58
CA VAL A 235 -0.72 -12.22 -16.34
C VAL A 235 -2.01 -12.70 -17.01
N HIS A 236 -1.98 -13.84 -17.69
CA HIS A 236 -3.18 -14.39 -18.35
C HIS A 236 -4.28 -14.74 -17.35
N ALA A 237 -3.94 -15.33 -16.20
CA ALA A 237 -4.92 -15.68 -15.17
C ALA A 237 -5.67 -14.45 -14.62
N GLN A 238 -4.97 -13.34 -14.36
CA GLN A 238 -5.61 -12.13 -13.79
C GLN A 238 -6.49 -11.38 -14.81
N PHE A 239 -6.27 -11.60 -16.11
CA PHE A 239 -7.01 -10.96 -17.20
C PHE A 239 -7.99 -11.91 -17.92
N ALA A 240 -8.11 -13.17 -17.50
CA ALA A 240 -8.90 -14.19 -18.19
C ALA A 240 -10.37 -13.79 -18.37
N ASP A 241 -10.95 -13.15 -17.35
CA ASP A 241 -12.36 -12.74 -17.35
C ASP A 241 -12.58 -11.28 -17.82
N LEU A 242 -11.55 -10.61 -18.34
CA LEU A 242 -11.68 -9.27 -18.93
C LEU A 242 -11.82 -9.35 -20.44
N PRO A 243 -12.53 -8.40 -21.08
CA PRO A 243 -12.63 -8.33 -22.54
C PRO A 243 -11.34 -7.88 -23.22
N PHE A 244 -10.25 -7.68 -22.46
CA PHE A 244 -8.93 -7.25 -22.94
C PHE A 244 -7.82 -7.83 -22.06
N GLY A 245 -6.59 -7.88 -22.60
CA GLY A 245 -5.40 -8.26 -21.85
C GLY A 245 -4.54 -7.06 -21.40
N LEU A 246 -3.51 -7.32 -20.60
CA LEU A 246 -2.53 -6.30 -20.19
C LEU A 246 -1.65 -5.81 -21.36
N GLY A 247 -1.49 -6.62 -22.41
CA GLY A 247 -0.57 -6.34 -23.52
C GLY A 247 0.85 -6.88 -23.32
N LEU A 248 1.10 -7.59 -22.20
CA LEU A 248 2.35 -8.30 -21.91
C LEU A 248 2.22 -9.78 -22.18
N PHE A 249 3.33 -10.43 -22.56
CA PHE A 249 3.42 -11.86 -22.84
C PHE A 249 2.34 -12.38 -23.81
N ALA A 250 1.86 -11.53 -24.71
CA ALA A 250 0.86 -11.91 -25.70
C ALA A 250 1.44 -12.95 -26.68
N SER A 251 0.67 -14.00 -26.98
CA SER A 251 1.03 -14.97 -28.01
C SER A 251 0.89 -14.33 -29.39
N SER A 252 1.80 -14.62 -30.32
CA SER A 252 1.65 -14.23 -31.73
C SER A 252 0.40 -14.82 -32.41
N SER A 253 -0.27 -15.78 -31.77
CA SER A 253 -1.46 -16.47 -32.26
C SER A 253 -2.79 -15.91 -31.73
N SER A 254 -2.77 -14.82 -30.94
CA SER A 254 -4.02 -14.19 -30.46
C SER A 254 -4.86 -13.71 -31.64
N SER A 255 -6.18 -13.90 -31.56
CA SER A 255 -7.10 -13.49 -32.62
C SER A 255 -6.96 -12.00 -32.91
N SER A 256 -7.20 -11.60 -34.17
CA SER A 256 -7.18 -10.19 -34.59
C SER A 256 -8.21 -9.30 -33.86
N THR A 257 -9.08 -9.92 -33.05
CA THR A 257 -10.12 -9.28 -32.24
C THR A 257 -9.72 -9.04 -30.78
N GLN A 258 -8.58 -9.56 -30.32
CA GLN A 258 -8.16 -9.36 -28.93
C GLN A 258 -7.64 -7.94 -28.72
N LEU A 259 -8.15 -7.28 -27.68
CA LEU A 259 -7.75 -5.94 -27.28
C LEU A 259 -6.81 -5.98 -26.07
N TYR A 260 -6.01 -4.94 -25.91
CA TYR A 260 -5.04 -4.78 -24.83
C TYR A 260 -5.05 -3.37 -24.26
N LEU A 261 -4.58 -3.22 -23.03
CA LEU A 261 -4.20 -1.91 -22.50
C LEU A 261 -3.07 -1.31 -23.35
N PRO A 262 -3.05 0.03 -23.56
CA PRO A 262 -2.02 0.74 -24.35
C PRO A 262 -0.68 0.82 -23.60
N TYR A 263 -0.08 -0.34 -23.33
CA TYR A 263 1.05 -0.49 -22.40
C TYR A 263 2.24 0.40 -22.75
N ASP A 264 2.69 0.41 -24.01
CA ASP A 264 3.86 1.19 -24.44
C ASP A 264 3.63 2.69 -24.29
N GLN A 265 2.42 3.18 -24.55
CA GLN A 265 2.10 4.60 -24.43
C GLN A 265 1.98 5.02 -22.96
N VAL A 266 1.43 4.15 -22.11
CA VAL A 266 1.20 4.44 -20.68
C VAL A 266 2.47 4.31 -19.86
N VAL A 267 3.23 3.24 -20.09
CA VAL A 267 4.39 2.86 -19.26
C VAL A 267 5.69 3.42 -19.83
N ALA A 268 5.76 3.62 -21.16
CA ALA A 268 6.99 3.97 -21.87
C ALA A 268 8.21 3.12 -21.42
N PRO A 269 8.18 1.78 -21.62
CA PRO A 269 9.18 0.87 -21.07
C PRO A 269 10.64 1.26 -21.36
N THR A 270 10.95 1.64 -22.60
CA THR A 270 12.29 2.07 -23.01
C THR A 270 12.74 3.33 -22.26
N PHE A 271 11.85 4.31 -22.10
CA PHE A 271 12.13 5.52 -21.33
C PHE A 271 12.47 5.18 -19.86
N LEU A 272 11.68 4.30 -19.23
CA LEU A 272 11.93 3.86 -17.86
C LEU A 272 13.27 3.12 -17.72
N ARG A 273 13.61 2.25 -18.67
CA ARG A 273 14.89 1.52 -18.67
C ARG A 273 16.10 2.44 -18.86
N GLN A 274 15.95 3.56 -19.55
CA GLN A 274 17.06 4.46 -19.87
C GLN A 274 17.21 5.63 -18.89
N HIS A 275 16.11 6.08 -18.28
CA HIS A 275 16.09 7.33 -17.51
C HIS A 275 15.68 7.15 -16.05
N ALA A 276 14.83 6.15 -15.75
CA ALA A 276 14.45 5.84 -14.37
C ALA A 276 15.40 4.81 -13.73
N THR A 277 16.70 4.98 -13.94
CA THR A 277 17.77 4.09 -13.42
C THR A 277 18.56 4.76 -12.31
N GLU A 278 19.24 3.93 -11.52
CA GLU A 278 20.12 4.37 -10.44
C GLU A 278 21.19 5.37 -10.92
N ASN A 279 21.66 6.19 -9.99
CA ASN A 279 22.59 7.27 -10.32
C ASN A 279 24.05 6.82 -10.29
N GLN A 280 24.38 5.69 -9.64
CA GLN A 280 25.76 5.26 -9.45
C GLN A 280 25.94 3.75 -9.66
N THR A 281 26.22 3.35 -10.91
CA THR A 281 26.54 1.97 -11.32
C THR A 281 27.78 1.36 -10.63
N ARG A 282 28.48 2.14 -9.80
CA ARG A 282 29.64 1.72 -9.00
C ARG A 282 29.27 0.80 -7.83
N PHE A 283 28.03 0.86 -7.33
CA PHE A 283 27.62 0.10 -6.16
C PHE A 283 26.73 -1.08 -6.54
N ASP A 284 27.08 -2.26 -6.05
CA ASP A 284 26.42 -3.51 -6.46
C ASP A 284 24.94 -3.56 -6.03
N GLU A 285 24.61 -3.02 -4.85
CA GLU A 285 23.23 -3.02 -4.33
C GLU A 285 22.42 -1.76 -4.70
N ASP A 286 22.98 -0.77 -5.41
CA ASP A 286 22.29 0.50 -5.74
C ASP A 286 21.07 0.26 -6.63
N HIS A 287 21.25 -0.52 -7.71
CA HIS A 287 20.16 -0.87 -8.61
C HIS A 287 18.98 -1.55 -7.89
N PHE A 288 19.29 -2.54 -7.04
CA PHE A 288 18.28 -3.29 -6.30
C PHE A 288 17.55 -2.39 -5.30
N PHE A 289 18.30 -1.59 -4.53
CA PHE A 289 17.74 -0.65 -3.56
C PHE A 289 16.87 0.41 -4.22
N ALA A 290 17.34 1.06 -5.29
CA ALA A 290 16.58 2.06 -6.04
C ALA A 290 15.28 1.47 -6.58
N THR A 291 15.36 0.30 -7.22
CA THR A 291 14.23 -0.36 -7.87
C THR A 291 13.12 -0.73 -6.87
N VAL A 292 13.46 -1.23 -5.68
CA VAL A 292 12.47 -1.49 -4.61
C VAL A 292 11.75 -0.19 -4.19
N HIS A 293 12.48 0.92 -4.04
CA HIS A 293 11.86 2.19 -3.66
C HIS A 293 10.98 2.77 -4.77
N GLN A 294 11.36 2.59 -6.04
CA GLN A 294 10.55 3.03 -7.19
C GLN A 294 9.20 2.29 -7.24
N VAL A 295 9.20 0.97 -6.99
CA VAL A 295 7.98 0.17 -6.87
C VAL A 295 7.11 0.65 -5.71
N CYS A 296 7.70 0.90 -4.53
CA CYS A 296 6.97 1.47 -3.40
C CYS A 296 6.30 2.81 -3.75
N GLU A 297 7.02 3.71 -4.42
CA GLU A 297 6.47 5.02 -4.82
C GLU A 297 5.37 4.91 -5.87
N ALA A 298 5.49 3.96 -6.80
CA ALA A 298 4.43 3.67 -7.77
C ALA A 298 3.14 3.25 -7.06
N TRP A 299 3.22 2.32 -6.10
CA TRP A 299 2.06 1.89 -5.33
C TRP A 299 1.53 2.93 -4.35
N CYS A 300 2.40 3.80 -3.83
CA CYS A 300 1.95 5.00 -3.13
C CYS A 300 1.12 5.90 -4.06
N CYS A 301 1.55 6.09 -5.32
CA CYS A 301 0.83 6.88 -6.31
C CYS A 301 -0.55 6.28 -6.62
N VAL A 302 -0.63 4.95 -6.73
CA VAL A 302 -1.92 4.23 -6.85
C VAL A 302 -2.83 4.57 -5.68
N MET A 303 -2.36 4.42 -4.43
CA MET A 303 -3.18 4.72 -3.24
C MET A 303 -3.68 6.16 -3.25
N GLU A 304 -2.82 7.13 -3.53
CA GLU A 304 -3.19 8.54 -3.62
C GLU A 304 -4.37 8.75 -4.58
N ARG A 305 -4.27 8.23 -5.80
CA ARG A 305 -5.31 8.37 -6.82
C ARG A 305 -6.59 7.59 -6.47
N GLN A 306 -6.48 6.47 -5.75
CA GLN A 306 -7.64 5.72 -5.27
C GLN A 306 -8.37 6.46 -4.15
N LEU A 307 -7.64 7.09 -3.24
CA LEU A 307 -8.23 7.92 -2.22
C LEU A 307 -8.87 9.19 -2.81
N ASP A 308 -8.30 9.76 -3.88
CA ASP A 308 -8.91 10.89 -4.61
C ASP A 308 -10.24 10.51 -5.24
N ALA A 309 -10.30 9.33 -5.88
CA ALA A 309 -11.55 8.81 -6.42
C ALA A 309 -12.58 8.52 -5.31
N ALA A 310 -12.15 8.02 -4.15
CA ALA A 310 -13.03 7.83 -3.00
C ALA A 310 -13.57 9.16 -2.45
N GLN A 311 -12.76 10.21 -2.44
CA GLN A 311 -13.21 11.56 -2.07
C GLN A 311 -14.24 12.09 -3.05
N ALA A 312 -14.00 11.95 -4.36
CA ALA A 312 -14.97 12.37 -5.36
C ALA A 312 -16.30 11.62 -5.20
N ASP A 313 -16.27 10.33 -4.84
CA ASP A 313 -17.47 9.56 -4.52
C ASP A 313 -18.19 10.08 -3.26
N ILE A 314 -17.45 10.51 -2.22
CA ILE A 314 -17.99 11.13 -1.01
C ILE A 314 -18.63 12.49 -1.33
N ASP A 315 -17.93 13.32 -2.10
CA ASP A 315 -18.38 14.67 -2.46
C ASP A 315 -19.67 14.62 -3.29
N ALA A 316 -19.84 13.55 -4.08
CA ALA A 316 -21.02 13.30 -4.90
C ALA A 316 -22.21 12.67 -4.14
N LEU A 317 -22.07 12.35 -2.85
CA LEU A 317 -23.22 11.90 -2.03
C LEU A 317 -24.17 13.07 -1.77
N ASP A 318 -25.47 12.78 -1.87
CA ASP A 318 -26.54 13.74 -1.57
C ASP A 318 -27.00 13.61 -0.10
N VAL A 319 -27.70 14.63 0.39
CA VAL A 319 -28.38 14.61 1.69
C VAL A 319 -29.60 13.69 1.70
N LEU A 320 -30.09 13.28 0.52
CA LEU A 320 -31.14 12.29 0.34
C LEU A 320 -30.54 10.92 0.02
N PHE A 321 -31.14 9.87 0.58
CA PHE A 321 -30.71 8.50 0.33
C PHE A 321 -31.37 7.95 -0.93
N ASP A 322 -30.56 7.68 -1.96
CA ASP A 322 -30.97 6.92 -3.13
C ASP A 322 -30.67 5.42 -2.92
N ASP A 323 -31.71 4.58 -2.93
CA ASP A 323 -31.63 3.13 -2.66
C ASP A 323 -30.78 2.34 -3.67
N ALA A 324 -30.52 2.88 -4.86
CA ALA A 324 -29.70 2.24 -5.88
C ALA A 324 -28.27 2.81 -5.90
N ASP A 325 -28.13 4.12 -5.91
CA ASP A 325 -26.85 4.80 -6.11
C ASP A 325 -26.04 4.95 -4.82
N THR A 326 -26.69 5.23 -3.69
CA THR A 326 -26.00 5.49 -2.41
C THR A 326 -25.29 4.24 -1.88
N PRO A 327 -25.94 3.05 -1.79
CA PRO A 327 -25.25 1.80 -1.43
C PRO A 327 -24.04 1.50 -2.31
N ARG A 328 -24.18 1.73 -3.62
CA ARG A 328 -23.17 1.45 -4.63
C ARG A 328 -21.94 2.35 -4.45
N ARG A 329 -22.13 3.66 -4.24
CA ARG A 329 -21.04 4.60 -3.92
C ARG A 329 -20.35 4.26 -2.61
N LEU A 330 -21.11 4.00 -1.55
CA LEU A 330 -20.55 3.61 -0.24
C LEU A 330 -19.74 2.31 -0.33
N ALA A 331 -20.21 1.33 -1.10
CA ALA A 331 -19.46 0.10 -1.38
C ALA A 331 -18.16 0.40 -2.13
N ARG A 332 -18.20 1.26 -3.16
CA ARG A 332 -17.01 1.66 -3.92
C ARG A 332 -15.98 2.39 -3.04
N ILE A 333 -16.41 3.34 -2.22
CA ILE A 333 -15.57 4.03 -1.22
C ILE A 333 -14.89 3.01 -0.29
N ALA A 334 -15.68 2.11 0.31
CA ALA A 334 -15.15 1.09 1.21
C ALA A 334 -14.16 0.14 0.51
N ARG A 335 -14.44 -0.28 -0.73
CA ARG A 335 -13.52 -1.12 -1.52
C ARG A 335 -12.22 -0.37 -1.84
N ARG A 336 -12.25 0.92 -2.18
CA ARG A 336 -11.03 1.73 -2.42
C ARG A 336 -10.16 1.85 -1.15
N TYR A 337 -10.76 2.05 0.02
CA TYR A 337 -10.03 2.04 1.29
C TYR A 337 -9.42 0.67 1.61
N ARG A 338 -10.13 -0.43 1.35
CA ARG A 338 -9.59 -1.80 1.51
C ARG A 338 -8.46 -2.11 0.53
N LEU A 339 -8.56 -1.65 -0.73
CA LEU A 339 -7.45 -1.75 -1.68
C LEU A 339 -6.22 -1.00 -1.16
N CYS A 340 -6.39 0.22 -0.64
CA CYS A 340 -5.26 0.94 -0.03
C CYS A 340 -4.65 0.16 1.14
N ALA A 341 -5.48 -0.50 1.96
CA ALA A 341 -5.00 -1.34 3.06
C ALA A 341 -4.16 -2.51 2.53
N GLN A 342 -4.65 -3.19 1.48
CA GLN A 342 -3.93 -4.27 0.81
C GLN A 342 -2.60 -3.80 0.22
N ILE A 343 -2.55 -2.58 -0.36
CA ILE A 343 -1.30 -2.01 -0.88
C ILE A 343 -0.28 -1.78 0.25
N TRP A 344 -0.70 -1.28 1.42
CA TRP A 344 0.18 -1.16 2.58
C TRP A 344 0.74 -2.50 3.05
N GLU A 345 -0.10 -3.53 3.08
CA GLU A 345 0.33 -4.88 3.44
C GLU A 345 1.31 -5.46 2.41
N TYR A 346 1.02 -5.29 1.12
CA TYR A 346 1.94 -5.65 0.03
C TYR A 346 3.29 -4.95 0.16
N MET A 347 3.32 -3.65 0.49
CA MET A 347 4.58 -2.92 0.61
C MET A 347 5.48 -3.46 1.72
N ILE A 348 4.93 -4.13 2.75
CA ILE A 348 5.72 -4.83 3.79
C ILE A 348 6.52 -5.95 3.14
N ASP A 349 5.81 -6.84 2.45
CA ASP A 349 6.42 -8.00 1.78
C ASP A 349 7.41 -7.55 0.69
N HIS A 350 7.09 -6.46 -0.01
CA HIS A 350 7.96 -5.89 -1.02
C HIS A 350 9.26 -5.32 -0.44
N CYS A 351 9.18 -4.47 0.59
CA CYS A 351 10.37 -3.89 1.23
C CYS A 351 11.23 -4.96 1.92
N THR A 352 10.62 -6.06 2.37
CA THR A 352 11.35 -7.17 2.99
C THR A 352 12.33 -7.84 2.02
N MET A 353 12.18 -7.69 0.70
CA MET A 353 13.21 -8.14 -0.25
C MET A 353 14.60 -7.54 0.02
N LEU A 354 14.66 -6.34 0.62
CA LEU A 354 15.93 -5.69 0.98
C LEU A 354 16.70 -6.43 2.08
N THR A 355 16.11 -7.41 2.77
CA THR A 355 16.87 -8.28 3.69
C THR A 355 17.89 -9.16 2.98
N GLU A 356 17.75 -9.34 1.67
CA GLU A 356 18.68 -10.11 0.83
C GLU A 356 19.87 -9.28 0.34
N MET A 357 19.98 -8.01 0.73
CA MET A 357 21.16 -7.19 0.46
C MET A 357 22.30 -7.57 1.39
N ASP A 358 23.52 -7.61 0.86
CA ASP A 358 24.69 -7.75 1.74
C ASP A 358 24.96 -6.44 2.48
N MET A 359 25.22 -6.55 3.79
CA MET A 359 25.44 -5.39 4.63
C MET A 359 26.74 -4.66 4.27
N ALA A 360 27.81 -5.36 3.87
CA ALA A 360 29.07 -4.71 3.54
C ALA A 360 28.96 -3.91 2.24
N ASP A 361 28.36 -4.49 1.20
CA ASP A 361 28.12 -3.80 -0.07
C ASP A 361 27.09 -2.66 0.10
N TYR A 362 26.04 -2.85 0.92
CA TYR A 362 25.12 -1.78 1.27
C TYR A 362 25.79 -0.68 2.10
N HIS A 363 26.68 -1.00 3.04
CA HIS A 363 27.29 -0.01 3.92
C HIS A 363 28.10 1.03 3.15
N ALA A 364 28.91 0.58 2.18
CA ALA A 364 29.69 1.47 1.32
C ALA A 364 28.78 2.42 0.52
N PHE A 365 27.68 1.89 0.00
CA PHE A 365 26.68 2.66 -0.73
C PHE A 365 25.93 3.65 0.17
N ARG A 366 25.50 3.20 1.35
CA ARG A 366 24.76 4.00 2.33
C ARG A 366 25.49 5.29 2.73
N LEU A 367 26.82 5.27 2.80
CA LEU A 367 27.61 6.48 3.08
C LEU A 367 27.40 7.56 2.01
N GLN A 368 27.19 7.18 0.74
CA GLN A 368 26.88 8.11 -0.35
C GLN A 368 25.43 8.57 -0.34
N LEU A 369 24.53 7.80 0.28
CA LEU A 369 23.13 8.20 0.49
C LEU A 369 22.95 9.21 1.64
N HIS A 370 24.01 9.68 2.29
CA HIS A 370 23.87 10.62 3.40
C HIS A 370 23.11 11.87 2.98
N GLY A 371 22.06 12.21 3.74
CA GLY A 371 21.14 13.30 3.40
C GLY A 371 19.99 12.92 2.46
N ALA A 372 19.94 11.68 1.96
CA ALA A 372 18.78 11.06 1.33
C ALA A 372 18.16 10.02 2.27
N SER A 373 16.86 10.09 2.57
CA SER A 373 16.17 9.13 3.47
C SER A 373 14.75 8.88 3.00
N GLY A 374 14.22 7.69 3.27
CA GLY A 374 12.81 7.37 3.04
C GLY A 374 11.85 8.33 3.77
N GLY A 375 12.29 8.95 4.88
CA GLY A 375 11.54 10.03 5.54
C GLY A 375 11.30 11.26 4.65
N GLN A 376 12.07 11.40 3.57
CA GLN A 376 11.94 12.47 2.57
C GLN A 376 10.94 12.15 1.46
N SER A 377 10.40 10.92 1.36
CA SER A 377 9.27 10.63 0.47
C SER A 377 8.09 11.56 0.78
N VAL A 378 7.77 12.44 -0.18
CA VAL A 378 6.68 13.42 0.01
C VAL A 378 5.33 12.72 0.00
N ARG A 379 5.15 11.75 -0.91
CA ARG A 379 3.90 11.02 -1.05
C ARG A 379 3.61 10.15 0.16
N MET A 380 4.60 9.43 0.67
CA MET A 380 4.46 8.66 1.92
C MET A 380 4.01 9.56 3.09
N ARG A 381 4.56 10.77 3.21
CA ARG A 381 4.14 11.74 4.23
C ARG A 381 2.72 12.26 4.00
N GLN A 382 2.33 12.55 2.76
CA GLN A 382 0.99 12.99 2.41
C GLN A 382 -0.05 11.89 2.72
N LEU A 383 0.21 10.66 2.29
CA LEU A 383 -0.64 9.50 2.57
C LEU A 383 -0.79 9.28 4.08
N ARG A 384 0.32 9.31 4.83
CA ARG A 384 0.27 9.17 6.30
C ARG A 384 -0.63 10.23 6.93
N ARG A 385 -0.53 11.50 6.50
CA ARG A 385 -1.39 12.59 7.01
C ARG A 385 -2.85 12.35 6.63
N ARG A 386 -3.11 12.01 5.37
CA ARG A 386 -4.45 11.80 4.82
C ARG A 386 -5.20 10.67 5.50
N ILE A 387 -4.55 9.54 5.77
CA ILE A 387 -5.20 8.34 6.33
C ILE A 387 -5.80 8.60 7.72
N PHE A 388 -5.12 9.40 8.55
CA PHE A 388 -5.64 9.81 9.87
C PHE A 388 -6.79 10.84 9.79
N HIS A 389 -7.15 11.29 8.59
CA HIS A 389 -8.19 12.29 8.35
C HIS A 389 -9.22 11.82 7.30
N LEU A 390 -9.33 10.51 7.06
CA LEU A 390 -10.38 9.96 6.20
C LEU A 390 -11.77 10.08 6.83
N LEU A 391 -11.84 10.25 8.16
CA LEU A 391 -13.01 10.78 8.84
C LEU A 391 -12.67 12.15 9.45
N PRO A 392 -13.59 13.12 9.39
CA PRO A 392 -15.01 12.98 9.08
C PRO A 392 -15.31 12.64 7.63
N LEU A 393 -16.43 11.96 7.43
CA LEU A 393 -17.04 11.86 6.11
C LEU A 393 -18.07 12.98 5.99
N ILE A 394 -17.79 13.98 5.16
CA ILE A 394 -18.68 15.13 4.92
C ILE A 394 -18.89 15.26 3.42
N PRO A 395 -20.05 14.85 2.88
CA PRO A 395 -20.38 15.14 1.48
C PRO A 395 -20.45 16.64 1.22
N ALA A 396 -20.15 17.07 -0.01
CA ALA A 396 -20.20 18.49 -0.37
C ALA A 396 -21.60 19.09 -0.18
N ALA A 397 -22.65 18.31 -0.48
CA ALA A 397 -24.04 18.69 -0.26
C ALA A 397 -24.38 18.88 1.25
N PHE A 398 -23.60 18.27 2.15
CA PHE A 398 -23.85 18.28 3.58
C PHE A 398 -23.02 19.32 4.36
N GLU A 399 -21.96 19.88 3.75
CA GLU A 399 -20.99 20.79 4.41
C GLU A 399 -21.66 21.98 5.13
N ALA A 400 -22.68 22.59 4.52
CA ALA A 400 -23.40 23.73 5.09
C ALA A 400 -24.24 23.39 6.35
N TYR A 401 -24.47 22.11 6.62
CA TYR A 401 -25.34 21.62 7.70
C TYR A 401 -24.53 21.06 8.88
N VAL A 402 -23.20 20.95 8.76
CA VAL A 402 -22.34 20.39 9.81
C VAL A 402 -21.97 21.46 10.83
N ALA A 403 -22.41 21.27 12.08
CA ALA A 403 -21.95 22.06 13.22
C ALA A 403 -20.54 21.61 13.68
N PRO A 404 -19.77 22.48 14.37
CA PRO A 404 -18.45 22.11 14.88
C PRO A 404 -18.49 21.11 16.05
N THR A 405 -19.63 20.96 16.71
CA THR A 405 -19.81 20.11 17.90
C THR A 405 -20.97 19.15 17.70
N TYR A 406 -20.76 17.88 18.06
CA TYR A 406 -21.83 16.89 18.03
C TYR A 406 -22.77 17.05 19.25
N SER A 407 -23.95 17.62 19.01
CA SER A 407 -25.01 17.84 19.99
C SER A 407 -26.36 17.12 19.77
N PRO A 408 -26.62 16.30 18.71
CA PRO A 408 -27.90 15.61 18.57
C PRO A 408 -28.24 14.75 19.80
N THR A 409 -29.46 14.93 20.34
CA THR A 409 -29.97 14.15 21.48
C THR A 409 -30.82 12.95 21.06
N SER A 410 -31.32 12.96 19.83
CA SER A 410 -31.99 11.83 19.17
C SER A 410 -31.13 11.33 18.01
N PHE A 411 -31.19 10.03 17.76
CA PHE A 411 -30.50 9.39 16.65
C PHE A 411 -31.27 8.12 16.25
N ASP A 412 -31.55 8.00 14.96
CA ASP A 412 -32.10 6.81 14.34
C ASP A 412 -31.10 6.25 13.32
N PRO A 413 -30.52 5.05 13.52
CA PRO A 413 -29.60 4.45 12.57
C PRO A 413 -30.27 4.04 11.24
N ALA A 414 -31.60 4.06 11.13
CA ALA A 414 -32.33 3.88 9.88
C ALA A 414 -32.41 5.17 9.04
N GLU A 415 -32.12 6.33 9.63
CA GLU A 415 -32.24 7.63 8.97
C GLU A 415 -30.88 8.08 8.40
N TRP A 416 -30.84 8.33 7.09
CA TRP A 416 -29.60 8.70 6.39
C TRP A 416 -28.98 10.00 6.91
N LEU A 417 -29.81 11.00 7.20
CA LEU A 417 -29.35 12.30 7.69
C LEU A 417 -28.67 12.19 9.06
N ASP A 418 -29.20 11.34 9.94
CA ASP A 418 -28.63 11.07 11.26
C ASP A 418 -27.27 10.38 11.14
N LEU A 419 -27.13 9.45 10.19
CA LEU A 419 -25.84 8.81 9.89
C LEU A 419 -24.81 9.80 9.34
N LEU A 420 -25.20 10.70 8.42
CA LEU A 420 -24.31 11.75 7.91
C LEU A 420 -23.84 12.68 9.02
N GLN A 421 -24.77 13.12 9.90
CA GLN A 421 -24.43 13.91 11.08
C GLN A 421 -23.45 13.17 11.99
N LEU A 422 -23.66 11.87 12.24
CA LEU A 422 -22.77 11.06 13.06
C LEU A 422 -21.35 10.99 12.48
N LEU A 423 -21.21 10.62 11.21
CA LEU A 423 -19.91 10.46 10.55
C LEU A 423 -19.16 11.79 10.37
N ALA A 424 -19.88 12.90 10.22
CA ALA A 424 -19.31 14.22 10.17
C ALA A 424 -18.58 14.62 11.47
N HIS A 425 -18.72 13.84 12.56
CA HIS A 425 -18.12 14.11 13.87
C HIS A 425 -17.12 13.05 14.35
N VAL A 426 -16.97 11.93 13.63
CA VAL A 426 -15.92 10.94 13.95
C VAL A 426 -14.55 11.50 13.58
N ARG A 427 -13.60 11.49 14.52
CA ARG A 427 -12.23 12.01 14.35
C ARG A 427 -11.22 11.06 14.95
N VAL A 428 -9.97 11.19 14.48
CA VAL A 428 -8.82 10.62 15.16
C VAL A 428 -8.52 11.39 16.44
N SER A 429 -8.19 10.67 17.52
CA SER A 429 -7.78 11.24 18.80
C SER A 429 -6.66 10.41 19.42
N GLU A 430 -5.84 11.04 20.26
CA GLU A 430 -4.86 10.38 21.13
C GLU A 430 -5.44 10.10 22.53
N THR A 431 -6.53 10.78 22.89
CA THR A 431 -7.21 10.64 24.18
C THR A 431 -8.59 10.01 24.01
N PRO A 432 -9.08 9.27 25.02
CA PRO A 432 -10.46 8.77 25.08
C PRO A 432 -11.49 9.82 24.63
N GLU A 433 -12.49 9.41 23.86
CA GLU A 433 -13.60 10.29 23.49
C GLU A 433 -14.37 10.70 24.75
N THR A 434 -14.67 11.99 24.84
CA THR A 434 -15.37 12.59 25.99
C THR A 434 -16.85 12.84 25.67
N ASN A 435 -17.21 12.88 24.39
CA ASN A 435 -18.59 12.98 23.95
C ASN A 435 -19.30 11.63 24.07
N ALA A 436 -19.89 11.37 25.24
CA ALA A 436 -20.64 10.15 25.52
C ALA A 436 -21.82 9.94 24.55
N THR A 437 -22.37 11.00 23.98
CA THR A 437 -23.48 10.91 23.02
C THR A 437 -23.02 10.41 21.65
N LEU A 438 -21.88 10.90 21.16
CA LEU A 438 -21.24 10.37 19.95
C LEU A 438 -20.96 8.86 20.10
N VAL A 439 -20.38 8.46 21.22
CA VAL A 439 -20.06 7.05 21.50
C VAL A 439 -21.31 6.17 21.55
N ARG A 440 -22.40 6.65 22.15
CA ARG A 440 -23.69 5.94 22.20
C ARG A 440 -24.32 5.77 20.82
N HIS A 441 -24.30 6.80 19.99
CA HIS A 441 -24.89 6.72 18.64
C HIS A 441 -24.05 5.83 17.71
N LEU A 442 -22.72 5.80 17.89
CA LEU A 442 -21.86 4.81 17.25
C LEU A 442 -22.17 3.37 17.70
N GLN A 443 -22.55 3.13 18.97
CA GLN A 443 -23.03 1.81 19.41
C GLN A 443 -24.31 1.41 18.68
N GLN A 444 -25.27 2.34 18.58
CA GLN A 444 -26.53 2.10 17.88
C GLN A 444 -26.29 1.80 16.39
N LEU A 445 -25.35 2.50 15.74
CA LEU A 445 -24.89 2.16 14.39
C LEU A 445 -24.35 0.73 14.32
N TYR A 446 -23.45 0.34 15.23
CA TYR A 446 -22.86 -1.02 15.22
C TYR A 446 -23.86 -2.14 15.56
N ALA A 447 -24.90 -1.82 16.35
CA ALA A 447 -25.96 -2.76 16.68
C ALA A 447 -27.00 -2.90 15.54
N HIS A 448 -27.04 -1.96 14.59
CA HIS A 448 -28.01 -1.97 13.50
C HIS A 448 -27.45 -2.67 12.26
N HIS A 449 -28.27 -3.55 11.65
CA HIS A 449 -27.90 -4.34 10.48
C HIS A 449 -28.65 -3.95 9.20
N GLY A 450 -29.60 -3.00 9.30
CA GLY A 450 -30.40 -2.52 8.17
C GLY A 450 -29.70 -1.49 7.30
N THR A 451 -30.29 -1.20 6.16
CA THR A 451 -29.97 -0.04 5.33
C THR A 451 -30.55 1.22 5.98
N PRO A 452 -29.84 2.36 6.02
CA PRO A 452 -28.52 2.62 5.42
C PRO A 452 -27.30 2.30 6.30
N ALA A 453 -27.52 2.01 7.59
CA ALA A 453 -26.46 1.80 8.59
C ALA A 453 -25.40 0.77 8.18
N CYS A 454 -25.78 -0.36 7.58
CA CYS A 454 -24.84 -1.41 7.21
C CYS A 454 -23.79 -0.94 6.18
N HIS A 455 -24.18 -0.07 5.23
CA HIS A 455 -23.26 0.50 4.23
C HIS A 455 -22.30 1.50 4.86
N VAL A 456 -22.79 2.33 5.78
CA VAL A 456 -21.95 3.25 6.57
C VAL A 456 -20.95 2.49 7.43
N MET A 457 -21.40 1.45 8.13
CA MET A 457 -20.54 0.59 8.94
C MET A 457 -19.41 -0.02 8.09
N ASN A 458 -19.71 -0.45 6.86
CA ASN A 458 -18.71 -0.98 5.93
C ASN A 458 -17.61 0.04 5.60
N VAL A 459 -17.95 1.33 5.45
CA VAL A 459 -16.95 2.40 5.22
C VAL A 459 -16.10 2.62 6.47
N VAL A 460 -16.72 2.72 7.66
CA VAL A 460 -16.00 2.90 8.93
C VAL A 460 -15.02 1.75 9.18
N GLN A 461 -15.45 0.51 8.96
CA GLN A 461 -14.58 -0.66 9.07
C GLN A 461 -13.44 -0.63 8.05
N ALA A 462 -13.70 -0.19 6.82
CA ALA A 462 -12.65 -0.08 5.80
C ALA A 462 -11.58 0.94 6.20
N VAL A 463 -11.97 2.09 6.78
CA VAL A 463 -11.04 3.08 7.32
C VAL A 463 -10.19 2.51 8.46
N GLN A 464 -10.81 1.78 9.41
CA GLN A 464 -10.08 1.13 10.51
C GLN A 464 -9.09 0.06 10.01
N THR A 465 -9.48 -0.72 9.00
CA THR A 465 -8.59 -1.70 8.35
C THR A 465 -7.39 -1.01 7.70
N LEU A 466 -7.60 0.10 7.00
CA LEU A 466 -6.54 0.90 6.39
C LEU A 466 -5.59 1.49 7.45
N GLU A 467 -6.12 2.07 8.52
CA GLU A 467 -5.32 2.59 9.64
C GLU A 467 -4.41 1.50 10.24
N ASN A 468 -4.96 0.30 10.44
CA ASN A 468 -4.22 -0.83 10.97
C ASN A 468 -3.14 -1.35 10.00
N ALA A 469 -3.41 -1.37 8.70
CA ALA A 469 -2.43 -1.73 7.67
C ALA A 469 -1.22 -0.77 7.67
N VAL A 470 -1.46 0.54 7.83
CA VAL A 470 -0.39 1.54 7.97
C VAL A 470 0.51 1.25 9.17
N ARG A 471 -0.08 0.88 10.32
CA ARG A 471 0.71 0.52 11.51
C ARG A 471 1.57 -0.72 11.28
N ARG A 472 0.99 -1.75 10.66
CA ARG A 472 1.72 -2.97 10.30
C ARG A 472 2.89 -2.65 9.37
N PHE A 473 2.69 -1.75 8.41
CA PHE A 473 3.76 -1.28 7.54
C PHE A 473 4.92 -0.67 8.29
N TYR A 474 4.66 0.33 9.14
CA TYR A 474 5.72 1.00 9.88
C TYR A 474 6.45 0.08 10.86
N PHE A 475 5.74 -0.88 11.45
CA PHE A 475 6.35 -1.95 12.26
C PHE A 475 7.26 -2.86 11.40
N GLY A 476 6.75 -3.37 10.27
CA GLY A 476 7.50 -4.23 9.36
C GLY A 476 8.73 -3.54 8.78
N HIS A 477 8.59 -2.27 8.38
CA HIS A 477 9.70 -1.45 7.90
C HIS A 477 10.79 -1.26 8.97
N GLN A 478 10.41 -1.02 10.24
CA GLN A 478 11.39 -0.98 11.33
C GLN A 478 12.11 -2.33 11.46
N TYR A 479 11.37 -3.44 11.45
CA TYR A 479 11.95 -4.75 11.63
C TYR A 479 12.93 -5.11 10.50
N MET A 480 12.56 -4.85 9.24
CA MET A 480 13.45 -4.98 8.09
C MET A 480 14.71 -4.11 8.27
N ALA A 481 14.56 -2.84 8.66
CA ALA A 481 15.69 -1.96 8.90
C ALA A 481 16.61 -2.47 10.01
N ILE A 482 16.07 -3.10 11.07
CA ILE A 482 16.87 -3.77 12.11
C ILE A 482 17.65 -4.95 11.54
N MET A 483 17.04 -5.75 10.65
CA MET A 483 17.73 -6.89 10.03
C MET A 483 18.88 -6.46 9.11
N VAL A 484 18.68 -5.38 8.35
CA VAL A 484 19.69 -4.89 7.38
C VAL A 484 20.78 -4.06 8.06
N LEU A 485 20.41 -3.18 9.00
CA LEU A 485 21.33 -2.22 9.61
C LEU A 485 21.75 -2.57 11.03
N GLY A 486 20.99 -3.39 11.76
CA GLY A 486 21.12 -3.53 13.21
C GLY A 486 20.40 -2.41 13.97
N GLY A 487 19.79 -2.75 15.12
CA GLY A 487 18.89 -1.84 15.83
C GLY A 487 19.54 -0.61 16.49
N SER A 488 20.85 -0.65 16.74
CA SER A 488 21.60 0.47 17.33
C SER A 488 22.21 1.41 16.28
N ASN A 489 22.17 1.04 15.00
CA ASN A 489 22.71 1.89 13.94
C ASN A 489 21.79 3.07 13.63
N THR A 490 22.38 4.12 13.10
CA THR A 490 21.66 5.26 12.53
C THR A 490 21.15 4.92 11.12
N GLY A 491 20.23 5.69 10.56
CA GLY A 491 19.92 5.74 9.14
C GLY A 491 20.82 6.73 8.40
N SER A 492 20.59 6.92 7.10
CA SER A 492 21.27 7.91 6.27
C SER A 492 20.90 9.37 6.61
N ASP A 493 19.80 9.58 7.34
CA ASP A 493 19.38 10.85 7.93
C ASP A 493 19.95 11.12 9.33
N GLY A 494 20.76 10.19 9.86
CA GLY A 494 21.35 10.30 11.19
C GLY A 494 20.43 9.93 12.35
N LEU A 495 19.18 9.53 12.09
CA LEU A 495 18.25 9.07 13.13
C LEU A 495 18.51 7.60 13.46
N THR A 496 18.39 7.19 14.74
CA THR A 496 18.57 5.77 15.07
C THR A 496 17.42 4.93 14.51
N VAL A 497 17.67 3.67 14.12
CA VAL A 497 16.60 2.76 13.67
C VAL A 497 15.49 2.63 14.73
N LYS A 498 15.85 2.77 16.02
CA LYS A 498 14.88 2.85 17.13
C LYS A 498 13.91 4.03 17.03
N MET A 499 14.26 5.12 16.36
CA MET A 499 13.32 6.24 16.17
C MET A 499 12.13 5.89 15.26
N LEU A 500 12.27 4.88 14.40
CA LEU A 500 11.14 4.35 13.62
C LEU A 500 10.04 3.80 14.53
N GLU A 501 10.37 3.36 15.74
CA GLU A 501 9.40 2.88 16.75
C GLU A 501 8.29 3.91 17.04
N ARG A 502 8.60 5.20 16.98
CA ARG A 502 7.63 6.28 17.18
C ARG A 502 6.53 6.30 16.11
N THR A 503 6.80 5.77 14.91
CA THR A 503 5.88 5.90 13.77
C THR A 503 4.68 4.97 13.86
N TRP A 504 4.81 3.80 14.50
CA TRP A 504 3.70 2.86 14.71
C TRP A 504 3.16 2.83 16.15
N LYS A 505 3.93 3.32 17.12
CA LYS A 505 3.47 3.45 18.52
C LYS A 505 2.51 4.61 18.76
N ASP A 506 2.49 5.60 17.87
CA ASP A 506 1.56 6.74 17.97
C ASP A 506 0.10 6.24 17.86
N PRO A 507 -0.72 6.41 18.92
CA PRO A 507 -2.05 5.81 19.02
C PRO A 507 -3.13 6.65 18.35
N LYS A 508 -2.81 7.52 17.39
CA LYS A 508 -3.79 8.24 16.57
C LYS A 508 -4.80 7.26 15.94
N ARG A 509 -5.96 7.13 16.60
CA ARG A 509 -7.03 6.14 16.33
C ARG A 509 -8.37 6.83 16.36
N TYR A 510 -9.36 6.18 15.74
CA TYR A 510 -10.76 6.51 15.95
C TYR A 510 -11.25 5.94 17.29
N LEU A 511 -10.79 6.54 18.40
CA LEU A 511 -11.05 6.05 19.76
C LEU A 511 -12.54 6.04 20.13
N SER A 512 -13.35 6.95 19.55
CA SER A 512 -14.80 6.93 19.72
C SER A 512 -15.43 5.62 19.19
N CYS A 513 -14.95 5.12 18.05
CA CYS A 513 -15.37 3.85 17.48
C CYS A 513 -14.92 2.65 18.34
N GLU A 514 -13.71 2.68 18.91
CA GLU A 514 -13.22 1.61 19.79
C GLU A 514 -14.05 1.53 21.07
N GLN A 515 -14.27 2.67 21.74
CA GLN A 515 -15.09 2.75 22.92
C GLN A 515 -16.53 2.29 22.67
N ALA A 516 -17.10 2.67 21.53
CA ALA A 516 -18.43 2.23 21.14
C ALA A 516 -18.50 0.70 21.03
N LYS A 517 -17.50 0.05 20.42
CA LYS A 517 -17.45 -1.42 20.34
C LYS A 517 -17.28 -2.07 21.72
N THR A 518 -16.43 -1.53 22.59
CA THR A 518 -16.26 -2.06 23.96
C THR A 518 -17.56 -2.00 24.73
N GLN A 519 -18.22 -0.83 24.76
CA GLN A 519 -19.48 -0.66 25.48
C GLN A 519 -20.62 -1.50 24.88
N LEU A 520 -20.70 -1.62 23.55
CA LEU A 520 -21.65 -2.53 22.91
C LEU A 520 -21.41 -3.98 23.31
N SER A 521 -20.15 -4.42 23.37
CA SER A 521 -19.78 -5.77 23.82
C SER A 521 -20.27 -6.04 25.24
N ASP A 522 -20.08 -5.09 26.17
CA ASP A 522 -20.54 -5.24 27.55
C ASP A 522 -22.07 -5.38 27.64
N VAL A 523 -22.81 -4.59 26.86
CA VAL A 523 -24.28 -4.66 26.79
C VAL A 523 -24.74 -5.99 26.20
N MET A 524 -24.12 -6.45 25.11
CA MET A 524 -24.47 -7.71 24.47
C MET A 524 -24.17 -8.91 25.37
N ASP A 525 -23.03 -8.90 26.08
CA ASP A 525 -22.67 -9.93 27.06
C ASP A 525 -23.72 -10.00 28.18
N ALA A 526 -24.13 -8.85 28.72
CA ALA A 526 -25.16 -8.79 29.76
C ALA A 526 -26.51 -9.33 29.27
N LEU A 527 -26.95 -8.97 28.06
CA LEU A 527 -28.20 -9.46 27.47
C LEU A 527 -28.14 -10.98 27.22
N HIS A 528 -27.02 -11.48 26.71
CA HIS A 528 -26.86 -12.90 26.45
C HIS A 528 -26.86 -13.71 27.74
N LEU A 529 -26.18 -13.25 28.79
CA LEU A 529 -26.17 -13.90 30.10
C LEU A 529 -27.51 -13.81 30.84
N GLN A 530 -28.34 -12.80 30.56
CA GLN A 530 -29.72 -12.75 31.07
C GLN A 530 -30.60 -13.83 30.42
N GLN A 531 -30.42 -14.08 29.13
CA GLN A 531 -31.17 -15.11 28.39
C GLN A 531 -30.65 -16.52 28.68
N GLU A 532 -29.33 -16.65 28.82
CA GLU A 532 -28.64 -17.91 29.01
C GLU A 532 -27.49 -17.74 30.05
N PRO A 533 -27.78 -17.90 31.36
CA PRO A 533 -26.80 -17.68 32.43
C PRO A 533 -25.53 -18.54 32.30
N ASP A 534 -25.67 -19.75 31.76
CA ASP A 534 -24.58 -20.69 31.52
C ASP A 534 -24.04 -20.64 30.07
N GLY A 535 -24.40 -19.61 29.29
CA GLY A 535 -24.04 -19.50 27.87
C GLY A 535 -22.54 -19.30 27.62
N LYS A 536 -21.85 -18.68 28.59
CA LYS A 536 -20.42 -18.35 28.44
C LYS A 536 -19.56 -19.60 28.34
N GLY A 537 -18.97 -19.80 27.16
CA GLY A 537 -18.11 -20.96 26.88
C GLY A 537 -18.88 -22.27 26.64
N LYS A 538 -20.21 -22.24 26.56
CA LYS A 538 -21.06 -23.42 26.36
C LYS A 538 -20.63 -24.28 25.17
N LEU A 539 -20.38 -23.65 24.01
CA LEU A 539 -19.91 -24.35 22.81
C LEU A 539 -18.60 -25.12 23.08
N MET A 540 -17.64 -24.49 23.76
CA MET A 540 -16.36 -25.12 24.08
C MET A 540 -16.55 -26.28 25.06
N GLN A 541 -17.40 -26.12 26.07
CA GLN A 541 -17.75 -27.19 27.01
C GLN A 541 -18.42 -28.37 26.29
N THR A 542 -19.34 -28.10 25.36
CA THR A 542 -19.97 -29.14 24.52
C THR A 542 -18.94 -29.87 23.68
N LEU A 543 -18.03 -29.17 22.99
CA LEU A 543 -16.97 -29.78 22.20
C LEU A 543 -16.02 -30.62 23.05
N LEU A 544 -15.64 -30.12 24.23
CA LEU A 544 -14.83 -30.87 25.20
C LEU A 544 -15.54 -32.14 25.69
N GLN A 545 -16.85 -32.07 25.91
CA GLN A 545 -17.63 -33.24 26.31
C GLN A 545 -17.68 -34.28 25.19
N VAL A 546 -17.96 -33.86 23.95
CA VAL A 546 -17.92 -34.75 22.77
C VAL A 546 -16.55 -35.43 22.61
N TYR A 547 -15.46 -34.68 22.82
CA TYR A 547 -14.11 -35.25 22.79
C TYR A 547 -13.88 -36.28 23.91
N LYS A 548 -14.32 -35.98 25.14
CA LYS A 548 -14.24 -36.90 26.29
C LYS A 548 -15.03 -38.18 26.03
N ASP A 549 -16.24 -38.07 25.49
CA ASP A 549 -17.11 -39.21 25.21
C ASP A 549 -16.51 -40.11 24.12
N ARG A 550 -15.94 -39.53 23.05
CA ARG A 550 -15.20 -40.27 22.02
C ARG A 550 -14.00 -41.02 22.60
N ARG A 551 -13.22 -40.36 23.46
CA ARG A 551 -12.06 -40.97 24.12
C ARG A 551 -12.49 -42.11 25.06
N ALA A 552 -13.59 -41.94 25.79
CA ALA A 552 -14.14 -42.97 26.68
C ALA A 552 -14.66 -44.18 25.90
N ALA A 553 -15.30 -43.97 24.75
CA ALA A 553 -15.73 -45.06 23.86
C ALA A 553 -14.54 -45.86 23.33
N MET A 554 -13.48 -45.19 22.84
CA MET A 554 -12.25 -45.87 22.38
C MET A 554 -11.55 -46.65 23.50
N SER A 555 -11.59 -46.17 24.74
CA SER A 555 -11.02 -46.88 25.89
C SER A 555 -11.84 -48.11 26.31
N LYS A 556 -13.14 -48.15 26.03
CA LYS A 556 -14.01 -49.31 26.31
C LYS A 556 -13.83 -50.41 25.26
N ASP A 557 -13.66 -50.03 24.00
CA ASP A 557 -13.43 -51.00 22.90
C ASP A 557 -11.99 -51.58 22.91
N GLY A 558 -11.01 -50.85 23.45
CA GLY A 558 -9.64 -51.36 23.65
C GLY A 558 -9.49 -52.42 24.76
N GLY A 559 -10.52 -52.64 25.58
CA GLY A 559 -10.51 -53.62 26.67
C GLY A 559 -10.66 -55.10 26.24
N MET A 560 -11.00 -55.37 24.97
CA MET A 560 -11.10 -56.74 24.46
C MET A 560 -9.81 -57.30 23.84
N ALA A 561 -8.74 -56.51 23.74
CA ALA A 561 -7.45 -56.98 23.20
C ALA A 561 -6.61 -57.83 24.21
N GLY A 562 -7.13 -58.07 25.42
CA GLY A 562 -6.45 -58.85 26.46
C GLY A 562 -6.73 -60.36 26.46
N GLN A 563 -7.62 -60.88 25.60
CA GLN A 563 -8.09 -62.28 25.68
C GLN A 563 -7.63 -63.20 24.54
N CYS A 564 -6.55 -62.86 23.83
CA CYS A 564 -5.96 -63.74 22.80
C CYS A 564 -4.45 -63.89 22.94
N ARG A 565 -3.98 -64.46 24.07
CA ARG A 565 -2.61 -65.01 24.10
C ARG A 565 -2.46 -66.20 25.06
N ALA A 566 -3.16 -67.29 24.76
CA ALA A 566 -2.81 -68.61 25.31
C ALA A 566 -3.40 -69.75 24.45
N LYS A 567 -2.88 -69.96 23.24
CA LYS A 567 -2.88 -71.31 22.67
C LYS A 567 -1.49 -71.66 22.15
N LYS A 568 -0.82 -72.48 22.97
CA LYS A 568 0.24 -73.41 22.60
C LYS A 568 -0.15 -74.20 21.35
N MET A 569 0.86 -74.57 20.55
CA MET A 569 1.13 -75.91 19.97
C MET A 569 1.99 -75.72 18.71
N THR A 570 3.30 -76.03 18.74
CA THR A 570 3.96 -77.34 18.56
C THR A 570 3.97 -77.83 17.11
N ALA A 571 5.17 -78.31 16.73
CA ALA A 571 5.64 -78.92 15.48
C ALA A 571 6.11 -77.92 14.42
#